data_AF-A0A972XPM4-F1
#
_entry.id   AF-A0A972XPM4-F1
#
_cell.length_a   1.000
_cell.length_b   1.000
_cell.length_c   1.000
_cell.angle_alpha   90.00
_cell.angle_beta   90.00
_cell.angle_gamma   90.00
#
_symmetry.space_group_name_H-M   'P 1'
#
loop_
_entity.id
_entity.type
_entity.pdbx_description
1 polymer ?
#
loop_
_entity_poly.entity_id
_entity_poly.type
_entity_poly.pdbx_seq_one_letter_code
_entity_poly.pdbx_strand_id
1 'polypeptide(L)'
;DQQYALARGLIEGNQDKMHAMAKALMEWETIDVEQLDDIMAGRDPRAPKDWVPRNPSVGGSTPPSGGTPAVTAEPAKPAEPAPTVA
;
A
#
# COMPACT_ATOMS: atom_id res chain seq x y z
N ASP A 1 -15.04 0.85 36.82
CA ASP A 1 -13.82 0.02 36.63
C ASP A 1 -13.98 -1.19 35.72
N GLN A 2 -15.07 -1.96 35.82
CA GLN A 2 -15.24 -3.20 35.05
C GLN A 2 -15.14 -3.02 33.52
N GLN A 3 -15.78 -1.97 32.97
CA GLN A 3 -15.71 -1.67 31.53
C GLN A 3 -14.31 -1.21 31.09
N TYR A 4 -13.58 -0.49 31.94
CA TYR A 4 -12.21 -0.09 31.67
C TYR A 4 -11.28 -1.31 31.63
N ALA A 5 -11.42 -2.23 32.59
CA ALA A 5 -10.65 -3.47 32.60
C ALA A 5 -10.94 -4.34 31.35
N LEU A 6 -12.20 -4.41 30.93
CA LEU A 6 -12.61 -5.09 29.69
C LEU A 6 -11.99 -4.44 28.46
N ALA A 7 -12.12 -3.12 28.30
CA ALA A 7 -11.55 -2.38 27.18
C ALA A 7 -10.03 -2.53 27.13
N ARG A 8 -9.35 -2.41 28.28
CA ARG A 8 -7.92 -2.61 28.41
C ARG A 8 -7.50 -4.02 27.98
N GLY A 9 -8.18 -5.05 28.48
CA GLY A 9 -7.91 -6.43 28.10
C GLY A 9 -8.11 -6.70 26.59
N LEU A 10 -9.12 -6.08 25.97
CA LEU A 10 -9.33 -6.18 24.53
C LEU A 10 -8.24 -5.49 23.70
N ILE A 11 -7.74 -4.34 24.16
CA ILE A 11 -6.65 -3.61 23.50
C ILE A 11 -5.31 -4.34 23.69
N GLU A 12 -5.03 -4.83 24.90
CA GLU A 12 -3.82 -5.62 25.21
C GLU A 12 -3.84 -7.00 24.54
N GLY A 13 -5.01 -7.61 24.33
CA GLY A 13 -5.14 -8.85 23.56
C GLY A 13 -4.93 -8.66 22.04
N ASN A 14 -4.99 -7.42 21.54
CA ASN A 14 -4.86 -7.10 20.12
C ASN A 14 -3.67 -6.16 19.84
N GLN A 15 -2.61 -6.21 20.65
CA GLN A 15 -1.43 -5.32 20.51
C GLN A 15 -0.85 -5.33 19.09
N ASP A 16 -0.77 -6.48 18.43
CA ASP A 16 -0.24 -6.57 17.06
C ASP A 16 -1.01 -5.67 16.08
N LYS A 17 -2.34 -5.65 16.20
CA LYS A 17 -3.21 -4.80 15.38
C LYS A 17 -3.05 -3.33 15.73
N MET A 18 -2.88 -3.02 17.02
CA MET A 18 -2.62 -1.65 17.48
C MET A 18 -1.29 -1.12 16.96
N HIS A 19 -0.24 -1.94 16.95
CA HIS A 19 1.05 -1.61 16.37
C HIS A 19 0.98 -1.41 14.86
N ALA A 20 0.22 -2.25 14.14
CA ALA A 20 0.01 -2.09 12.71
C ALA A 20 -0.76 -0.80 12.38
N MET A 21 -1.81 -0.46 13.14
CA MET A 21 -2.52 0.83 13.00
C MET A 21 -1.59 2.02 13.28
N ALA A 22 -0.78 1.94 14.33
CA ALA A 22 0.17 3.02 14.65
C ALA A 22 1.19 3.22 13.52
N LYS A 23 1.76 2.14 12.98
CA LYS A 23 2.69 2.19 11.85
C LYS A 23 2.01 2.77 10.59
N ALA A 24 0.78 2.36 10.31
CA ALA A 24 0.01 2.88 9.18
C ALA A 24 -0.20 4.39 9.31
N LEU A 25 -0.53 4.89 10.51
CA LEU A 25 -0.70 6.31 10.76
C LEU A 25 0.62 7.10 10.67
N MET A 26 1.76 6.50 11.04
CA MET A 26 3.07 7.15 10.83
C MET A 26 3.38 7.34 9.35
N GLU A 27 3.03 6.35 8.53
CA GLU A 27 3.42 6.32 7.12
C GLU A 27 2.45 7.11 6.23
N TRP A 28 1.17 7.08 6.59
CA TRP A 28 0.09 7.59 5.76
C TRP A 28 -0.68 8.76 6.36
N GLU A 29 -0.47 9.11 7.64
CA GLU A 29 -1.17 10.15 8.42
C GLU A 29 -2.66 9.87 8.68
N THR A 30 -3.37 9.29 7.71
CA THR A 30 -4.79 8.94 7.77
C THR A 30 -4.99 7.49 7.37
N ILE A 31 -5.96 6.83 8.01
CA ILE A 31 -6.42 5.48 7.67
C ILE A 31 -7.93 5.50 7.40
N ASP A 32 -8.36 4.76 6.39
CA ASP A 32 -9.76 4.49 6.07
C ASP A 32 -10.23 3.14 6.64
N VAL A 33 -11.53 2.88 6.51
CA VAL A 33 -12.15 1.66 7.05
C VAL A 33 -11.62 0.40 6.35
N GLU A 34 -11.32 0.47 5.05
CA GLU A 34 -10.81 -0.67 4.29
C GLU A 34 -9.39 -1.06 4.76
N GLN A 35 -8.54 -0.07 5.06
CA GLN A 35 -7.23 -0.26 5.64
C GLN A 35 -7.33 -0.83 7.07
N LEU A 36 -8.31 -0.38 7.86
CA LEU A 36 -8.57 -0.93 9.18
C LEU A 36 -9.01 -2.41 9.09
N ASP A 37 -9.88 -2.75 8.16
CA ASP A 37 -10.32 -4.13 7.93
C ASP A 37 -9.16 -5.04 7.53
N ASP A 38 -8.23 -4.54 6.71
CA ASP A 38 -7.00 -5.26 6.37
C ASP A 38 -6.15 -5.53 7.62
N ILE A 39 -5.96 -4.55 8.50
CA ILE A 39 -5.24 -4.73 9.76
C ILE A 39 -5.96 -5.72 10.69
N MET A 40 -7.29 -5.64 10.77
CA MET A 40 -8.10 -6.55 11.59
C MET A 40 -8.02 -8.00 11.07
N ALA A 41 -7.88 -8.18 9.76
CA ALA A 41 -7.63 -9.46 9.11
C ALA A 41 -6.18 -9.94 9.22
N GLY A 42 -5.28 -9.15 9.83
CA GLY A 42 -3.85 -9.48 9.96
C GLY A 42 -3.06 -9.29 8.66
N ARG A 43 -3.54 -8.44 7.75
CA ARG A 43 -2.87 -8.05 6.51
C ARG A 43 -2.24 -6.67 6.66
N ASP A 44 -1.25 -6.38 5.82
CA ASP A 44 -0.67 -5.04 5.76
C ASP A 44 -1.66 -4.05 5.13
N PRO A 45 -1.86 -2.86 5.73
CA PRO A 45 -2.77 -1.86 5.21
C PRO A 45 -2.25 -1.29 3.89
N ARG A 46 -3.16 -1.18 2.92
CA ARG A 46 -2.87 -0.58 1.61
C ARG A 46 -2.58 0.92 1.72
N ALA A 47 -2.00 1.51 0.69
CA ALA A 47 -1.84 2.97 0.63
C ALA A 47 -3.22 3.67 0.56
N PRO A 48 -3.39 4.86 1.17
CA PRO A 48 -4.63 5.63 1.05
C PRO A 48 -4.96 5.95 -0.41
N LYS A 49 -6.26 6.03 -0.74
CA LYS A 49 -6.75 6.34 -2.10
C LYS A 49 -6.19 7.66 -2.66
N ASP A 50 -5.98 8.66 -1.81
CA ASP A 50 -5.48 9.99 -2.20
C ASP A 50 -3.97 10.16 -2.01
N TRP A 51 -3.25 9.08 -1.67
CA TRP A 51 -1.81 9.18 -1.48
C TRP A 51 -1.10 9.37 -2.81
N VAL A 52 -0.59 10.58 -3.04
CA VAL A 52 0.32 10.89 -4.13
C VAL A 52 1.75 10.82 -3.58
N PRO A 53 2.64 9.98 -4.14
CA PRO A 53 4.05 9.99 -3.76
C PRO A 53 4.58 11.42 -3.91
N ARG A 54 5.16 11.98 -2.84
CA ARG A 54 5.91 13.24 -2.93
C ARG A 54 7.19 12.95 -3.73
N ASN A 55 7.07 12.90 -5.04
CA ASN A 55 8.22 12.96 -5.92
C ASN A 55 8.76 14.40 -5.86
N PRO A 56 9.99 14.65 -5.38
CA PRO A 56 10.63 15.93 -5.65
C PRO A 56 10.96 15.96 -7.15
N SER A 57 9.98 16.33 -7.97
CA SER A 57 10.19 16.53 -9.40
C SER A 57 11.10 17.75 -9.57
N VAL A 58 12.39 17.48 -9.75
CA VAL A 58 13.28 18.39 -10.45
C VAL A 58 12.79 18.50 -11.90
N GLY A 59 11.97 19.53 -12.15
CA GLY A 59 11.73 20.15 -13.45
C GLY A 59 11.25 19.25 -14.59
N GLY A 60 9.97 19.38 -14.97
CA GLY A 60 9.52 18.93 -16.29
C GLY A 60 8.01 18.71 -16.36
N SER A 61 7.33 19.61 -17.06
CA SER A 61 5.88 19.61 -17.31
C SER A 61 5.35 18.30 -17.92
N THR A 62 4.31 17.71 -17.34
CA THR A 62 3.32 16.89 -18.08
C THR A 62 1.98 16.82 -17.29
N PRO A 63 0.79 17.01 -17.91
CA PRO A 63 -0.51 16.91 -17.22
C PRO A 63 -0.98 15.45 -17.05
N PRO A 64 -2.02 15.18 -16.21
CA PRO A 64 -2.28 13.85 -15.68
C PRO A 64 -3.01 12.97 -16.71
N SER A 65 -2.42 11.82 -17.04
CA SER A 65 -3.13 10.74 -17.72
C SER A 65 -3.49 9.70 -16.67
N GLY A 66 -4.79 9.56 -16.40
CA GLY A 66 -5.34 8.52 -15.54
C GLY A 66 -4.96 7.14 -16.09
N GLY A 67 -4.00 6.49 -15.43
CA GLY A 67 -3.53 5.15 -15.77
C GLY A 67 -4.21 4.10 -14.90
N THR A 68 -4.96 3.23 -15.55
CA THR A 68 -5.44 1.92 -15.09
C THR A 68 -4.34 1.10 -14.40
N PRO A 69 -4.67 0.23 -13.41
CA PRO A 69 -3.67 -0.57 -12.70
C PRO A 69 -3.16 -1.70 -13.59
N ALA A 70 -1.91 -1.59 -14.04
CA ALA A 70 -1.20 -2.69 -14.69
C ALA A 70 -0.59 -3.61 -13.63
N VAL A 71 -1.19 -4.79 -13.46
CA VAL A 71 -0.62 -5.93 -12.75
C VAL A 71 0.63 -6.37 -13.51
N THR A 72 1.80 -6.22 -12.89
CA THR A 72 3.08 -6.78 -13.37
C THR A 72 3.17 -8.26 -13.00
N ALA A 73 3.32 -9.11 -14.01
CA ALA A 73 4.01 -10.41 -13.94
C ALA A 73 4.52 -10.73 -15.35
N GLU A 74 5.76 -10.34 -15.67
CA GLU A 74 6.98 -11.18 -15.75
C GLU A 74 7.39 -11.46 -17.22
N PRO A 75 8.66 -11.76 -17.55
CA PRO A 75 9.47 -10.90 -18.42
C PRO A 75 9.81 -11.53 -19.79
N ALA A 76 10.05 -10.67 -20.76
CA ALA A 76 10.48 -11.01 -22.12
C ALA A 76 11.90 -11.61 -22.17
N LYS A 77 12.12 -12.57 -23.08
CA LYS A 77 13.44 -12.91 -23.62
C LYS A 77 13.47 -12.60 -25.13
N PRO A 78 14.47 -11.86 -25.65
CA PRO A 78 14.54 -11.44 -27.04
C PRO A 78 15.39 -12.41 -27.89
N ALA A 79 15.00 -12.66 -29.13
CA ALA A 79 15.88 -13.26 -30.13
C ALA A 79 15.54 -12.73 -31.54
N GLU A 80 16.50 -11.95 -32.03
CA GLU A 80 16.73 -11.35 -33.34
C GLU A 80 16.64 -12.33 -34.53
N PRO A 81 16.29 -11.87 -35.75
CA PRO A 81 16.61 -12.64 -36.95
C PRO A 81 17.32 -11.81 -38.03
N ALA A 82 18.57 -12.19 -38.35
CA ALA A 82 19.15 -12.17 -39.70
C ALA A 82 20.38 -13.12 -39.69
N PRO A 83 20.60 -13.97 -40.71
CA PRO A 83 20.99 -13.48 -42.04
C PRO A 83 20.38 -14.24 -43.24
N THR A 84 20.77 -13.75 -44.41
CA THR A 84 20.32 -14.02 -45.78
C THR A 84 20.99 -15.24 -46.45
N VAL A 85 20.44 -15.61 -47.62
CA VAL A 85 20.99 -16.41 -48.75
C VAL A 85 20.81 -17.94 -48.72
N ALA A 86 19.97 -18.44 -49.65
CA ALA A 86 20.35 -19.28 -50.78
C ALA A 86 19.24 -19.30 -51.84
#